data_AF-A0A821YLZ3-F1
#
_entry.id   AF-A0A821YLZ3-F1
#
_cell.length_a   1.000
_cell.length_b   1.000
_cell.length_c   1.000
_cell.angle_alpha   90.00
_cell.angle_beta   90.00
_cell.angle_gamma   90.00
#
_symmetry.space_group_name_H-M   'P 1'
#
loop_
_entity.id
_entity.type
_entity.pdbx_description
1 polymer ?
#
loop_
_entity_poly.entity_id
_entity_poly.type
_entity_poly.pdbx_seq_one_letter_code
_entity_poly.pdbx_strand_id
1 'polypeptide(L)' 'MEMQDEDRVELLQLSTSKLADVARFCNRYPNIEVSYDIPDKDDVSTGSIVNVNVALERADEVSGPVIAPLFPQKREE' A
#
# COMPACT_ATOMS: atom_id res chain seq x y z
N MET A 1 -6.95 3.14 -6.75
CA MET A 1 -8.26 3.79 -6.59
C MET A 1 -8.80 4.12 -7.97
N GLU A 2 -9.60 3.24 -8.55
CA GLU A 2 -10.18 3.50 -9.87
C GLU A 2 -11.58 4.08 -9.68
N MET A 3 -11.66 5.41 -9.75
CA MET A 3 -12.92 6.15 -9.78
C MET A 3 -12.68 7.37 -10.66
N GLN A 4 -13.63 7.67 -11.55
CA GLN A 4 -13.51 8.82 -12.44
C GLN A 4 -13.48 10.12 -11.64
N ASP A 5 -12.84 11.15 -12.18
CA ASP A 5 -12.70 12.43 -11.51
C ASP A 5 -14.06 13.08 -11.22
N GLU A 6 -15.01 12.95 -12.14
CA GLU A 6 -16.37 13.50 -12.01
C GLU A 6 -17.13 12.84 -10.85
N ASP A 7 -17.16 11.50 -10.81
CA ASP A 7 -17.75 10.72 -9.72
C ASP A 7 -17.14 11.08 -8.35
N ARG A 8 -15.82 11.34 -8.32
CA ARG A 8 -15.09 11.71 -7.10
C ARG A 8 -15.52 13.06 -6.54
N VAL A 9 -15.63 14.05 -7.43
CA VAL A 9 -15.99 15.42 -7.05
C VAL A 9 -17.44 15.45 -6.58
N GLU A 10 -18.33 14.78 -7.30
CA GLU A 10 -19.75 14.67 -6.94
C GLU A 10 -19.94 14.01 -5.58
N LEU A 11 -19.24 12.89 -5.32
CA LEU A 11 -19.37 12.12 -4.09
C LEU A 11 -18.83 12.85 -2.86
N LEU A 12 -17.63 13.45 -2.97
CA LEU A 12 -16.92 13.98 -1.80
C LEU A 12 -17.35 15.41 -1.45
N GLN A 13 -17.82 16.20 -2.43
CA GLN A 13 -18.28 17.58 -2.22
C GLN A 13 -17.27 18.47 -1.47
N LEU A 14 -15.97 18.22 -1.72
CA LEU A 14 -14.85 18.91 -1.07
C LEU A 14 -14.37 20.09 -1.93
N SER A 15 -13.73 21.07 -1.27
CA SER A 15 -13.00 22.12 -1.99
C SER A 15 -11.80 21.54 -2.75
N THR A 16 -11.37 22.21 -3.82
CA THR A 16 -10.20 21.81 -4.62
C THR A 16 -8.95 21.61 -3.78
N SER A 17 -8.73 22.43 -2.74
CA SER A 17 -7.61 22.27 -1.81
C SER A 17 -7.66 20.96 -1.02
N LYS A 18 -8.84 20.59 -0.51
CA LYS A 18 -9.03 19.34 0.25
C LYS A 18 -8.92 18.12 -0.66
N LEU A 19 -9.42 18.21 -1.90
CA LEU A 19 -9.26 17.15 -2.89
C LEU A 19 -7.78 16.92 -3.24
N ALA A 20 -6.97 17.97 -3.31
CA ALA A 20 -5.52 17.85 -3.53
C ALA A 20 -4.83 17.14 -2.35
N ASP A 21 -5.22 17.44 -1.11
CA ASP A 21 -4.69 16.76 0.08
C ASP A 21 -5.10 15.27 0.12
N VAL A 22 -6.33 14.95 -0.26
CA VAL A 22 -6.79 13.57 -0.41
C VAL A 22 -5.98 12.86 -1.50
N ALA A 23 -5.78 13.46 -2.66
CA ALA A 23 -4.98 12.87 -3.74
C ALA A 23 -3.54 12.57 -3.30
N ARG A 24 -2.91 13.49 -2.56
CA ARG A 24 -1.57 13.25 -1.97
C ARG A 24 -1.57 12.07 -1.01
N PHE A 25 -2.62 11.92 -0.20
CA PHE A 25 -2.77 10.77 0.67
C PHE A 25 -2.91 9.47 -0.12
N CYS A 26 -3.78 9.43 -1.12
CA CYS A 26 -4.00 8.27 -1.99
C CYS A 26 -2.69 7.83 -2.68
N ASN A 27 -1.91 8.78 -3.20
CA ASN A 27 -0.66 8.50 -3.88
C ASN A 27 0.45 8.03 -2.92
N ARG A 28 0.43 8.46 -1.65
CA ARG A 28 1.40 8.00 -0.65
C ARG A 28 0.99 6.68 0.00
N TYR A 29 -0.28 6.30 -0.08
CA TYR A 29 -0.77 5.06 0.52
C TYR A 29 -0.08 3.84 -0.14
N PRO A 30 0.39 2.85 0.64
CA PRO A 30 1.10 1.69 0.09
C PRO A 30 0.26 0.92 -0.93
N ASN A 31 0.83 0.74 -2.11
CA ASN A 31 0.34 -0.18 -3.14
C ASN A 31 1.45 -1.19 -3.41
N ILE A 32 1.33 -2.37 -2.81
CA ILE A 32 2.36 -3.41 -2.79
C ILE A 32 1.77 -4.69 -3.37
N GLU A 33 2.44 -5.25 -4.36
CA GLU A 33 2.22 -6.61 -4.83
C GLU A 33 3.00 -7.60 -3.97
N VAL A 34 2.31 -8.65 -3.53
CA VAL A 34 2.88 -9.70 -2.68
C VAL A 34 2.86 -11.00 -3.46
N SER A 35 4.03 -11.57 -3.68
CA SER A 35 4.18 -12.93 -4.18
C SER A 35 4.86 -13.80 -3.13
N TYR A 36 4.60 -15.10 -3.17
CA TYR A 36 5.23 -16.04 -2.26
C TYR A 36 5.51 -17.37 -2.94
N ASP A 37 6.53 -18.06 -2.45
CA ASP A 37 6.86 -19.42 -2.84
C ASP A 37 7.28 -20.26 -1.63
N ILE A 38 7.06 -21.56 -1.73
CA ILE A 38 7.55 -22.54 -0.77
C ILE A 38 8.57 -23.38 -1.52
N PRO A 39 9.87 -23.25 -1.22
CA PRO A 39 10.90 -24.13 -1.76
C PRO A 39 10.56 -25.58 -1.43
N ASP A 40 10.77 -26.47 -2.40
CA ASP A 40 10.62 -27.92 -2.22
C ASP A 40 9.26 -28.33 -1.62
N LYS A 41 8.18 -27.62 -2.01
CA LYS A 41 6.81 -27.84 -1.50
C LYS A 41 6.33 -29.30 -1.56
N ASP A 42 6.89 -30.08 -2.48
CA ASP A 42 6.54 -31.48 -2.71
C ASP A 42 7.34 -32.45 -1.82
N ASP A 43 8.39 -31.98 -1.12
CA ASP A 43 9.26 -32.75 -0.20
C ASP A 43 9.14 -32.25 1.25
N VAL A 44 7.89 -32.05 1.70
CA VAL A 44 7.58 -31.67 3.08
C VAL A 44 7.22 -32.90 3.90
N SER A 45 7.89 -33.09 5.05
CA SER A 45 7.67 -34.24 5.94
C SER A 45 7.32 -33.82 7.37
N THR A 46 6.77 -34.75 8.15
CA THR A 46 6.39 -34.44 9.54
C THR A 46 7.63 -34.10 10.37
N GLY A 47 7.63 -32.92 10.99
CA GLY A 47 8.72 -32.46 11.84
C GLY A 47 9.84 -31.71 11.10
N SER A 48 9.77 -31.58 9.77
CA SER A 48 10.70 -30.74 9.01
C SER A 48 10.33 -29.25 9.10
N ILE A 49 11.34 -28.38 9.04
CA ILE A 49 11.16 -26.93 8.95
C ILE A 49 10.81 -26.57 7.50
N VAL A 50 9.75 -25.77 7.32
CA VAL A 50 9.31 -25.28 6.00
C VAL A 50 9.55 -23.78 5.94
N ASN A 51 10.22 -23.33 4.87
CA ASN A 51 10.44 -21.92 4.61
C ASN A 51 9.37 -21.39 3.64
N VAL A 52 8.89 -20.18 3.89
CA VAL A 52 8.02 -19.45 2.96
C VAL A 52 8.79 -18.21 2.54
N ASN A 53 9.13 -18.16 1.26
CA ASN A 53 9.71 -16.97 0.66
C ASN A 53 8.57 -16.01 0.31
N VAL A 54 8.72 -14.75 0.70
CA VAL A 54 7.76 -13.70 0.37
C VAL A 54 8.53 -12.59 -0.33
N ALA A 55 8.09 -12.23 -1.53
CA ALA A 55 8.59 -11.09 -2.27
C ALA A 55 7.54 -9.99 -2.28
N LEU A 56 7.98 -8.79 -1.92
CA LEU A 56 7.17 -7.58 -1.89
C LEU A 56 7.70 -6.65 -2.97
N GLU A 57 6.83 -6.27 -3.90
CA GLU A 57 7.15 -5.30 -4.94
C GLU A 57 6.21 -4.11 -4.82
N ARG A 58 6.75 -2.90 -4.87
CA ARG A 58 5.94 -1.69 -4.79
C ARG A 58 5.61 -1.21 -6.20
N ALA A 59 4.33 -1.04 -6.49
CA ALA A 59 3.87 -0.62 -7.82
C ALA A 59 4.27 0.82 -8.17
N ASP A 60 4.43 1.68 -7.16
CA ASP A 60 4.73 3.11 -7.33
C ASP A 60 5.98 3.53 -6.54
N GLU A 61 6.92 4.23 -7.19
CA GLU A 61 8.08 4.86 -6.54
C GLU A 61 7.67 6.17 -5.85
N VAL A 62 7.06 6.07 -4.66
CA VAL A 62 6.71 7.24 -3.84
C VAL A 62 7.54 7.27 -2.56
N SER A 63 8.41 8.28 -2.46
CA SER A 63 9.32 8.48 -1.33
C SER A 63 8.78 9.47 -0.28
N GLY A 64 9.25 9.35 0.97
CA GLY A 64 8.93 10.25 2.08
C GLY A 64 8.18 9.58 3.23
N PRO A 65 7.98 10.26 4.37
CA PRO A 65 7.34 9.68 5.56
C PRO A 65 5.84 9.41 5.34
N VAL A 66 5.25 8.59 6.21
CA VAL A 66 3.81 8.33 6.28
C VAL A 66 3.04 9.63 6.54
N ILE A 67 1.95 9.84 5.80
CA ILE A 67 1.04 10.98 6.02
C ILE A 67 0.14 10.65 7.21
N ALA A 68 0.50 11.14 8.40
CA ALA A 68 -0.23 10.94 9.64
C ALA A 68 -0.41 12.27 10.41
N PRO A 69 -1.33 13.17 9.98
CA PRO A 69 -1.45 14.52 10.53
C PRO A 69 -1.85 14.58 12.01
N LEU A 70 -2.45 13.50 12.53
CA LEU A 70 -2.85 13.39 13.94
C LEU A 70 -1.83 12.65 14.81
N PHE A 71 -0.71 12.23 14.23
CA PHE A 71 0.34 11.51 14.96
C PHE A 71 1.50 12.47 15.28
N PRO A 72 2.06 12.45 16.50
CA PRO A 72 2.96 13.51 16.98
C PRO A 72 4.36 13.51 16.33
N GLN A 73 4.72 12.45 15.60
CA GLN A 73 6.06 12.27 15.04
C GLN A 73 6.01 11.79 13.59
N LYS A 74 7.02 12.11 12.79
CA LYS A 74 7.16 11.46 11.48
C LYS A 74 7.51 9.99 11.65
N ARG A 75 6.97 9.14 10.79
CA ARG A 75 7.22 7.70 10.75
C ARG A 75 7.51 7.27 9.31
N GLU A 76 8.43 6.33 9.18
CA GLU A 76 8.62 5.57 7.95
C GLU A 76 7.63 4.39 7.93
N GLU A 77 7.42 3.83 6.75
CA GLU A 77 6.57 2.65 6.52
C GLU A 77 7.20 1.35 7.03
#